data_AF-A0A933FKW4-F1
#
_entry.id   AF-A0A933FKW4-F1
#
_cell.length_a   1.000
_cell.length_b   1.000
_cell.length_c   1.000
_cell.angle_alpha   90.00
_cell.angle_beta   90.00
_cell.angle_gamma   90.00
#
_symmetry.space_group_name_H-M   'P 1'
#
loop_
_entity.id
_entity.type
_entity.pdbx_description
1 polymer ?
#
loop_
_entity_poly.entity_id
_entity_poly.type
_entity_poly.pdbx_seq_one_letter_code
_entity_poly.pdbx_strand_id
1 'polypeptide(L)'
;MRQLDSLIFNALNGLAGKSPVFDAFAVFSASALIWIIGASVLVPVWRARGNHREHVAAAVTASRAASAALLGVFGNLLVSLAYFRPRPFVMMAEATPLIGIMPASKSFPSDHATIAFAVAASVFMRSPG
;
A
#
# COMPACT_ATOMS: atom_id res chain seq x y z
N MET A 1 -13.73 5.71 -18.13
CA MET A 1 -13.55 4.77 -16.98
C MET A 1 -14.58 3.67 -17.11
N ARG A 2 -14.32 2.45 -16.61
CA ARG A 2 -15.36 1.40 -16.57
C ARG A 2 -16.48 1.83 -15.62
N GLN A 3 -17.73 1.50 -15.95
CA GLN A 3 -18.91 1.94 -15.18
C GLN A 3 -18.83 1.52 -13.70
N LEU A 4 -18.34 0.31 -13.42
CA LEU A 4 -18.18 -0.19 -12.05
C LEU A 4 -17.17 0.63 -11.22
N ASP A 5 -16.01 0.97 -11.79
CA ASP A 5 -15.00 1.80 -11.11
C ASP A 5 -15.58 3.16 -10.70
N SER A 6 -16.35 3.79 -11.59
CA SER A 6 -16.96 5.09 -11.34
C SER A 6 -18.07 5.01 -10.29
N LEU A 7 -18.87 3.93 -10.28
CA LEU A 7 -19.89 3.69 -9.26
C LEU A 7 -19.26 3.54 -7.87
N ILE A 8 -18.23 2.69 -7.75
CA ILE A 8 -17.52 2.47 -6.48
C ILE A 8 -16.83 3.75 -6.03
N PHE A 9 -16.16 4.46 -6.94
CA PHE A 9 -15.50 5.72 -6.62
C PHE A 9 -16.50 6.76 -6.11
N ASN A 10 -17.62 6.96 -6.80
CA ASN A 10 -18.63 7.94 -6.39
C ASN A 10 -19.29 7.58 -5.06
N ALA A 11 -19.53 6.28 -4.79
CA ALA A 11 -20.07 5.82 -3.51
C ALA A 11 -19.12 6.16 -2.35
N LEU A 12 -17.82 5.94 -2.53
CA LEU A 12 -16.80 6.24 -1.50
C LEU A 12 -16.52 7.75 -1.38
N ASN A 13 -16.34 8.45 -2.51
CA ASN A 13 -16.11 9.89 -2.54
C ASN A 13 -17.32 10.67 -2.01
N GLY A 14 -18.54 10.14 -2.18
CA GLY A 14 -19.75 10.72 -1.61
C GLY A 14 -19.79 10.74 -0.08
N LEU A 15 -18.92 9.97 0.59
CA LEU A 15 -18.72 9.98 2.04
C LEU A 15 -17.60 10.93 2.48
N ALA A 16 -16.72 11.36 1.57
CA ALA A 16 -15.61 12.24 1.86
C ALA A 16 -16.11 13.59 2.37
N GLY A 17 -15.56 14.08 3.49
CA GLY A 17 -15.94 15.34 4.11
C GLY A 17 -17.28 15.30 4.88
N LYS A 18 -17.99 14.16 4.88
CA LYS A 18 -19.27 14.00 5.61
C LYS A 18 -19.12 13.28 6.96
N SER A 19 -18.10 12.43 7.11
CA SER A 19 -17.86 11.70 8.35
C SER A 19 -16.37 11.81 8.74
N PRO A 20 -16.05 12.58 9.79
CA PRO A 20 -14.68 12.71 10.28
C PRO A 20 -14.03 11.36 10.65
N VAL A 21 -14.83 10.40 11.12
CA VAL A 21 -14.34 9.05 11.48
C VAL A 21 -13.93 8.27 10.24
N PHE A 22 -14.77 8.31 9.19
CA PHE A 22 -14.45 7.64 7.93
C PHE A 22 -13.23 8.27 7.26
N ASP A 23 -13.17 9.60 7.24
CA ASP A 23 -12.06 10.33 6.64
C ASP A 23 -10.74 10.05 7.39
N ALA A 24 -10.78 10.06 8.73
CA ALA A 24 -9.63 9.69 9.55
C ALA A 24 -9.17 8.25 9.29
N PHE A 25 -10.10 7.30 9.19
CA PHE A 25 -9.78 5.91 8.88
C PHE A 25 -9.17 5.74 7.48
N ALA A 26 -9.71 6.42 6.47
CA ALA A 26 -9.20 6.41 5.11
C ALA A 26 -7.78 7.01 5.03
N VAL A 27 -7.56 8.15 5.69
CA VAL A 27 -6.23 8.79 5.78
C VAL A 27 -5.25 7.91 6.55
N PHE A 28 -5.66 7.30 7.66
CA PHE A 28 -4.84 6.37 8.42
C PHE A 28 -4.42 5.16 7.56
N SER A 29 -5.36 4.57 6.83
CA SER A 29 -5.11 3.42 5.97
C SER A 29 -4.15 3.73 4.82
N ALA A 30 -4.22 4.93 4.28
CA ALA A 30 -3.36 5.36 3.17
C ALA A 30 -1.97 5.84 3.62
N SER A 31 -1.84 6.41 4.83
CA SER A 31 -0.60 7.06 5.28
C SER A 31 0.12 6.32 6.41
N ALA A 32 -0.60 5.90 7.45
CA ALA A 32 0.00 5.33 8.65
C ALA A 32 0.17 3.81 8.57
N LEU A 33 -0.78 3.11 7.95
CA LEU A 33 -0.80 1.66 7.89
C LEU A 33 0.45 1.06 7.22
N ILE A 34 1.01 1.74 6.22
CA ILE A 34 2.23 1.27 5.53
C ILE A 34 3.43 1.17 6.48
N TRP A 35 3.54 2.08 7.44
CA TRP A 35 4.59 2.06 8.46
C TRP A 35 4.40 0.91 9.44
N ILE A 36 3.15 0.62 9.82
CA ILE A 36 2.81 -0.53 10.68
C ILE A 36 3.18 -1.84 9.97
N ILE A 37 2.87 -1.95 8.68
CA ILE A 37 3.23 -3.10 7.86
C ILE A 37 4.75 -3.27 7.79
N GLY A 38 5.51 -2.19 7.55
CA GLY A 38 6.97 -2.23 7.58
C GLY A 38 7.53 -2.63 8.96
N ALA A 39 6.96 -2.09 10.04
CA ALA A 39 7.36 -2.43 11.40
C ALA A 39 7.12 -3.92 11.73
N SER A 40 6.07 -4.53 11.15
CA SER A 40 5.75 -5.95 11.40
C SER A 40 6.88 -6.92 11.00
N VAL A 41 7.73 -6.56 10.04
CA VAL A 41 8.88 -7.37 9.63
C VAL A 41 10.20 -6.94 10.29
N LEU A 42 10.34 -5.67 10.70
CA LEU A 42 11.56 -5.15 11.32
C LEU A 42 11.63 -5.41 12.84
N VAL A 43 10.51 -5.30 13.56
CA VAL A 43 10.46 -5.52 15.01
C VAL A 43 10.90 -6.94 15.39
N PRO A 44 10.48 -8.02 14.71
CA PRO A 44 10.97 -9.37 14.99
C PRO A 44 12.48 -9.52 14.81
N VAL A 45 13.06 -8.88 13.79
CA VAL A 45 14.51 -8.89 13.55
C VAL A 45 15.25 -8.30 14.75
N TRP A 46 14.78 -7.15 15.23
CA TRP A 46 15.39 -6.46 16.37
C TRP A 46 15.25 -7.23 17.68
N ARG A 47 14.08 -7.83 17.93
CA ARG A 47 13.82 -8.65 19.13
C ARG A 47 14.64 -9.94 19.16
N ALA A 48 14.89 -10.54 18.00
CA ALA A 48 15.56 -11.83 17.90
C ALA A 48 17.10 -11.77 18.01
N ARG A 49 17.71 -10.58 18.21
CA ARG A 49 19.19 -10.43 18.22
C ARG A 49 19.92 -11.34 19.23
N GLY A 50 19.25 -11.79 20.29
CA GLY A 50 19.80 -12.72 21.29
C GLY A 50 19.75 -14.20 20.89
N ASN A 51 18.96 -14.57 19.86
CA ASN A 51 18.84 -15.95 19.37
C ASN A 51 19.19 -15.99 17.88
N HIS A 52 20.35 -16.56 17.56
CA HIS A 52 20.86 -16.59 16.18
C HIS A 52 19.86 -17.21 15.18
N ARG A 53 19.19 -18.30 15.54
CA ARG A 53 18.23 -18.98 14.64
C ARG A 53 17.02 -18.11 14.34
N GLU A 54 16.44 -17.50 15.38
CA GLU A 54 15.29 -16.60 15.23
C GLU A 54 15.66 -15.34 14.46
N HIS A 55 16.86 -14.79 14.71
CA HIS A 55 17.34 -13.61 14.02
C HIS A 55 17.50 -13.87 12.53
N VAL A 56 18.14 -14.99 12.15
CA VAL A 56 18.30 -15.38 10.75
C VAL A 56 16.93 -15.58 10.09
N ALA A 57 15.99 -16.28 10.74
CA ALA A 57 14.64 -16.48 10.19
C ALA A 57 13.88 -15.16 9.98
N ALA A 58 13.95 -14.24 10.96
CA ALA A 58 13.35 -12.91 10.85
C ALA A 58 14.02 -12.07 9.76
N ALA A 59 15.34 -12.09 9.67
CA ALA A 59 16.10 -11.34 8.67
C ALA A 59 15.81 -11.83 7.24
N VAL A 60 15.69 -13.15 7.04
CA VAL A 60 15.29 -13.75 5.76
C VAL A 60 13.86 -13.36 5.40
N THR A 61 12.95 -13.31 6.36
CA THR A 61 11.57 -12.86 6.10
C THR A 61 11.55 -11.39 5.68
N ALA A 62 12.28 -10.54 6.39
CA ALA A 62 12.38 -9.10 6.09
C ALA A 62 13.04 -8.85 4.72
N SER A 63 14.10 -9.59 4.37
CA SER A 63 14.77 -9.45 3.08
C SER A 63 13.85 -9.88 1.93
N ARG A 64 13.13 -11.01 2.07
CA ARG A 64 12.12 -11.44 1.07
C ARG A 64 11.02 -10.40 0.89
N ALA A 65 10.50 -9.86 2.00
CA ALA A 65 9.49 -8.80 1.97
C ALA A 65 9.99 -7.55 1.24
N ALA A 66 11.20 -7.10 1.55
CA ALA A 66 11.81 -5.95 0.90
C ALA A 66 12.05 -6.19 -0.60
N SER A 67 12.62 -7.34 -0.98
CA SER A 67 12.84 -7.69 -2.38
C SER A 67 11.53 -7.80 -3.16
N ALA A 68 10.51 -8.44 -2.61
CA ALA A 68 9.19 -8.56 -3.25
C ALA A 68 8.52 -7.18 -3.41
N ALA A 69 8.60 -6.32 -2.40
CA ALA A 69 8.06 -4.96 -2.47
C ALA A 69 8.78 -4.13 -3.54
N LEU A 70 10.12 -4.18 -3.60
CA LEU A 70 10.90 -3.48 -4.61
C LEU A 70 10.58 -3.96 -6.02
N LEU A 71 10.53 -5.28 -6.23
CA LEU A 71 10.17 -5.86 -7.53
C LEU A 71 8.74 -5.51 -7.93
N GLY A 72 7.79 -5.52 -6.99
CA GLY A 72 6.41 -5.13 -7.23
C GLY A 72 6.27 -3.66 -7.62
N VAL A 73 6.93 -2.74 -6.89
CA VAL A 73 6.93 -1.30 -7.22
C VAL A 73 7.63 -1.04 -8.56
N PHE A 74 8.72 -1.76 -8.85
CA PHE A 74 9.36 -1.68 -10.17
C PHE A 74 8.43 -2.18 -11.28
N GLY A 75 7.72 -3.28 -11.07
CA GLY A 75 6.68 -3.75 -11.98
C GLY A 75 5.57 -2.71 -12.17
N ASN A 76 5.12 -2.05 -11.10
CA ASN A 76 4.16 -0.97 -11.20
C ASN A 76 4.65 0.21 -12.03
N LEU A 77 5.94 0.55 -11.92
CA LEU A 77 6.56 1.58 -12.76
C LEU A 77 6.50 1.16 -14.23
N LEU A 78 6.91 -0.06 -14.57
CA LEU A 78 6.85 -0.56 -15.94
C LEU A 78 5.42 -0.55 -16.51
N VAL A 79 4.44 -1.01 -15.71
CA VAL A 79 3.02 -0.96 -16.10
C VAL A 79 2.56 0.48 -16.31
N SER A 80 3.00 1.41 -15.46
CA SER A 80 2.61 2.82 -15.59
C SER A 80 3.22 3.53 -16.81
N LEU A 81 4.38 3.08 -17.28
CA LEU A 81 4.97 3.55 -18.52
C LEU A 81 4.17 3.07 -19.74
N ALA A 82 3.64 1.85 -19.69
CA ALA A 82 2.80 1.29 -20.75
C ALA A 82 1.34 1.80 -20.69
N TYR A 83 0.80 2.00 -19.48
CA TYR A 83 -0.58 2.43 -19.25
C TYR A 83 -0.65 3.41 -18.07
N PHE A 84 -0.49 4.70 -18.38
CA PHE A 84 -0.67 5.75 -17.39
C PHE A 84 -2.16 6.04 -17.17
N ARG A 85 -2.65 5.77 -15.96
CA ARG A 85 -4.01 6.14 -15.56
C ARG A 85 -3.98 7.40 -14.68
N PRO A 86 -4.61 8.52 -15.10
CA PRO A 86 -4.72 9.71 -14.26
C PRO A 86 -5.56 9.43 -13.00
N ARG A 87 -5.38 10.24 -11.96
CA ARG A 87 -6.17 10.13 -10.72
C ARG A 87 -7.60 10.64 -10.95
N PRO A 88 -8.61 10.07 -10.27
CA PRO A 88 -10.00 10.49 -10.44
C PRO A 88 -10.21 11.99 -10.23
N PHE A 89 -9.53 12.61 -9.25
CA PHE A 89 -9.65 14.04 -8.97
C PHE A 89 -9.09 14.97 -10.05
N VAL A 90 -8.31 14.45 -11.00
CA VAL A 90 -7.83 15.22 -12.16
C VAL A 90 -8.90 15.25 -13.25
N MET A 91 -9.76 14.22 -13.30
CA MET A 91 -10.76 14.03 -14.35
C MET A 91 -12.18 14.38 -13.90
N MET A 92 -12.43 14.46 -12.60
CA MET A 92 -13.74 14.69 -11.99
C MET A 92 -13.66 15.92 -11.08
N ALA A 93 -14.39 16.98 -11.42
CA ALA A 93 -14.38 18.24 -10.68
C ALA A 93 -14.97 18.11 -9.27
N GLU A 94 -15.86 17.13 -9.07
CA GLU A 94 -16.58 16.87 -7.81
C GLU A 94 -15.82 15.92 -6.87
N ALA A 95 -14.66 15.41 -7.29
CA ALA A 95 -13.84 14.54 -6.45
C ALA A 95 -13.21 15.34 -5.31
N THR A 96 -13.31 14.83 -4.08
CA THR A 96 -12.77 15.47 -2.88
C THR A 96 -11.56 14.67 -2.38
N PRO A 97 -10.33 15.07 -2.72
CA PRO A 97 -9.14 14.36 -2.28
C PRO A 97 -8.93 14.53 -0.77
N LEU A 98 -8.95 13.42 -0.03
CA LEU A 98 -8.65 13.40 1.42
C LEU A 98 -7.15 13.53 1.73
N ILE A 99 -6.28 13.30 0.73
CA ILE A 99 -4.83 13.36 0.87
C ILE A 99 -4.27 14.17 -0.30
N GLY A 100 -3.40 15.12 0.02
CA GLY A 100 -2.67 15.91 -0.97
C GLY A 100 -1.69 15.04 -1.76
N ILE A 101 -2.04 14.68 -2.99
CA ILE A 101 -1.20 13.91 -3.91
C ILE A 101 -1.03 14.72 -5.18
N MET A 102 0.17 14.69 -5.76
CA MET A 102 0.45 15.39 -7.02
C MET A 102 -0.46 14.88 -8.17
N PRO A 103 -1.07 15.78 -8.96
CA PRO A 103 -1.90 15.41 -10.12
C PRO A 103 -1.18 14.53 -11.15
N ALA A 104 0.13 14.74 -11.32
CA ALA A 104 0.98 13.98 -12.24
C ALA A 104 1.29 12.55 -11.78
N SER A 105 0.86 12.16 -10.57
CA SER A 105 1.10 10.80 -10.07
C SER A 105 0.13 9.79 -10.69
N LYS A 106 0.64 8.60 -11.00
CA LYS A 106 -0.19 7.48 -11.47
C LYS A 106 -1.22 7.07 -10.41
N SER A 107 -2.43 6.75 -10.85
CA SER A 107 -3.45 6.13 -9.99
C SER A 107 -3.43 4.60 -10.04
N PHE A 108 -2.87 4.04 -11.11
CA PHE A 108 -2.75 2.60 -11.34
C PHE A 108 -1.35 2.24 -11.84
N PRO A 109 -0.76 1.12 -11.37
CA PRO A 109 -1.16 0.35 -10.19
C PRO A 109 -0.87 1.10 -8.88
N SER A 110 -1.43 0.64 -7.75
CA SER A 110 -1.21 1.26 -6.43
C SER A 110 0.07 0.73 -5.77
N ASP A 111 1.02 1.62 -5.49
CA ASP A 111 2.28 1.25 -4.84
C ASP A 111 2.08 0.84 -3.38
N HIS A 112 1.24 1.56 -2.63
CA HIS A 112 0.93 1.21 -1.23
C HIS A 112 0.30 -0.18 -1.13
N ALA A 113 -0.66 -0.50 -2.00
CA ALA A 113 -1.27 -1.83 -2.03
C ALA A 113 -0.25 -2.90 -2.40
N THR A 114 0.62 -2.63 -3.37
CA THR A 114 1.64 -3.57 -3.83
C THR A 114 2.65 -3.89 -2.73
N ILE A 115 3.15 -2.88 -2.02
CA ILE A 115 4.05 -3.06 -0.88
C ILE A 115 3.34 -3.82 0.24
N ALA A 116 2.11 -3.43 0.58
CA ALA A 116 1.33 -4.08 1.64
C ALA A 116 1.14 -5.59 1.38
N PHE A 117 0.74 -5.96 0.15
CA PHE A 117 0.59 -7.36 -0.24
C PHE A 117 1.91 -8.12 -0.27
N ALA A 118 2.99 -7.51 -0.78
CA ALA A 118 4.31 -8.14 -0.81
C ALA A 118 4.82 -8.49 0.59
N VAL A 119 4.65 -7.58 1.55
CA VAL A 119 5.02 -7.81 2.95
C VAL A 119 4.12 -8.86 3.58
N ALA A 120 2.79 -8.74 3.43
CA ALA A 120 1.83 -9.68 4.00
C ALA A 120 2.06 -11.12 3.49
N ALA A 121 2.29 -11.30 2.19
CA ALA A 121 2.59 -12.60 1.60
C ALA A 121 3.90 -13.18 2.15
N SER A 122 4.94 -12.35 2.30
CA SER A 122 6.24 -12.79 2.83
C SER A 122 6.14 -13.26 4.28
N VAL A 123 5.32 -12.61 5.09
CA VAL A 123 5.02 -13.02 6.48
C VAL A 123 4.16 -14.29 6.48
N PHE A 124 3.12 -14.36 5.65
CA PHE A 124 2.23 -15.53 5.58
C PHE A 124 2.95 -16.80 5.13
N MET A 125 3.88 -16.68 4.17
CA MET A 125 4.67 -17.79 3.65
C MET A 125 5.82 -18.22 4.57
N ARG A 126 6.05 -17.52 5.68
CA ARG A 126 6.98 -17.96 6.71
C ARG A 126 6.35 -19.18 7.41
N SER A 127 6.85 -20.37 7.12
CA SER A 127 6.42 -21.59 7.82
C SER A 127 6.62 -21.42 9.33
N PRO A 128 5.65 -21.80 10.19
CA PRO A 128 5.93 -22.02 11.59
C PRO A 128 6.92 -23.18 11.67
N GLY A 129 8.17 -22.86 11.98
CA GLY A 129 9.22 -23.83 12.27
C GLY A 129 9.15 -24.31 13.70
#